data_AF-A0A0J8G276-F1
#
_entry.id   AF-A0A0J8G276-F1
#
_cell.length_a   1.000
_cell.length_b   1.000
_cell.length_c   1.000
_cell.angle_alpha   90.00
_cell.angle_beta   90.00
_cell.angle_gamma   90.00
#
_symmetry.space_group_name_H-M   'P 1'
#
loop_
_entity.id
_entity.type
_entity.pdbx_description
1 polymer ?
#
loop_
_entity_poly.entity_id
_entity_poly.type
_entity_poly.pdbx_seq_one_letter_code
_entity_poly.pdbx_strand_id
1 'polypeptide(L)'
;MQKTESETLGVEEYEAFELMARELHAHFLSSRKNFAVRVPLDLVSYLFTGILRKSRLPKIQLECAIADLEFAVEARTFRRYISGHTRMPWRTFQRLVLWALGQRWISTWMCRDLMSKAHLCEVAQISARELLNERKRLLSATEIHREEMVKRFYENLSLRDLEREAEAIISIRRQDEARELARALGLDIAD
;
A
#
# COMPACT_ATOMS: atom_id res chain seq x y z
N MET A 1 -25.40 -22.36 4.60
CA MET A 1 -23.99 -22.23 4.18
C MET A 1 -23.35 -21.14 5.02
N GLN A 2 -22.44 -21.51 5.92
CA GLN A 2 -21.64 -20.53 6.65
C GLN A 2 -20.61 -19.96 5.68
N LYS A 3 -20.59 -18.64 5.50
CA LYS A 3 -19.50 -17.96 4.80
C LYS A 3 -18.23 -18.18 5.61
N THR A 4 -17.19 -18.72 4.99
CA THR A 4 -15.85 -18.72 5.57
C THR A 4 -15.38 -17.28 5.74
N GLU A 5 -14.64 -16.98 6.81
CA GLU A 5 -14.07 -15.65 7.12
C GLU A 5 -13.20 -15.07 5.98
N SER A 6 -12.84 -15.87 4.98
CA SER A 6 -12.20 -15.44 3.73
C SER A 6 -13.10 -14.58 2.84
N GLU A 7 -14.42 -14.81 2.82
CA GLU A 7 -15.37 -14.02 2.00
C GLU A 7 -15.64 -12.62 2.59
N THR A 8 -15.39 -12.41 3.89
CA THR A 8 -15.66 -11.13 4.57
C THR A 8 -14.66 -10.03 4.22
N LEU A 9 -13.48 -10.39 3.70
CA LEU A 9 -12.40 -9.43 3.40
C LEU A 9 -12.30 -9.07 1.92
N GLY A 10 -13.18 -9.63 1.07
CA GLY A 10 -13.28 -9.26 -0.36
C GLY A 10 -12.09 -9.66 -1.22
N VAL A 11 -11.22 -10.57 -0.75
CA VAL A 11 -10.07 -11.11 -1.48
C VAL A 11 -10.18 -12.62 -1.46
N GLU A 12 -10.14 -13.26 -2.64
CA GLU A 12 -10.21 -14.72 -2.73
C GLU A 12 -8.89 -15.38 -2.33
N GLU A 13 -8.95 -16.65 -1.88
CA GLU A 13 -7.75 -17.37 -1.41
C GLU A 13 -6.67 -17.49 -2.49
N TYR A 14 -7.07 -17.62 -3.76
CA TYR A 14 -6.14 -17.66 -4.87
C TYR A 14 -5.41 -16.32 -5.04
N GLU A 15 -6.11 -15.19 -4.87
CA GLU A 15 -5.53 -13.84 -4.97
C GLU A 15 -4.57 -13.57 -3.82
N ALA A 16 -4.98 -13.94 -2.59
CA ALA A 16 -4.13 -13.86 -1.41
C ALA A 16 -2.82 -14.65 -1.62
N PHE A 17 -2.93 -15.87 -2.13
CA PHE A 17 -1.78 -16.70 -2.47
C PHE A 17 -0.90 -16.06 -3.57
N GLU A 18 -1.49 -15.59 -4.67
CA GLU A 18 -0.75 -15.00 -5.77
C GLU A 18 0.02 -13.74 -5.35
N LEU A 19 -0.60 -12.88 -4.55
CA LEU A 19 0.04 -11.70 -3.98
C LEU A 19 1.25 -12.10 -3.12
N MET A 20 1.06 -13.04 -2.21
CA MET A 20 2.12 -13.55 -1.34
C MET A 20 3.26 -14.19 -2.13
N ALA A 21 2.93 -15.05 -3.11
CA ALA A 21 3.89 -15.74 -3.96
C ALA A 21 4.72 -14.76 -4.78
N ARG A 22 4.07 -13.73 -5.35
CA ARG A 22 4.72 -12.68 -6.12
C ARG A 22 5.74 -11.92 -5.26
N GLU A 23 5.37 -11.53 -4.03
CA GLU A 23 6.27 -10.78 -3.15
C GLU A 23 7.44 -11.64 -2.65
N LEU A 24 7.21 -12.92 -2.34
CA LEU A 24 8.27 -13.87 -1.99
C LEU A 24 9.22 -14.09 -3.17
N HIS A 25 8.70 -14.35 -4.36
CA HIS A 25 9.49 -14.53 -5.57
C HIS A 25 10.35 -13.29 -5.86
N ALA A 26 9.76 -12.09 -5.79
CA ALA A 26 10.48 -10.84 -5.96
C ALA A 26 11.59 -10.64 -4.91
N HIS A 27 11.38 -11.10 -3.66
CA HIS A 27 12.41 -11.06 -2.63
C HIS A 27 13.58 -11.99 -2.96
N PHE A 28 13.31 -13.25 -3.31
CA PHE A 28 14.35 -14.21 -3.65
C PHE A 28 15.18 -13.79 -4.86
N LEU A 29 14.55 -13.19 -5.88
CA LEU A 29 15.25 -12.60 -7.03
C LEU A 29 16.13 -11.40 -6.66
N SER A 30 15.78 -10.66 -5.61
CA SER A 30 16.50 -9.44 -5.24
C SER A 30 17.84 -9.69 -4.52
N SER A 31 18.10 -10.94 -4.09
CA SER A 31 19.27 -11.35 -3.29
C SER A 31 19.52 -10.50 -2.04
N ARG A 32 18.50 -9.78 -1.56
CA ARG A 32 18.62 -8.93 -0.37
C ARG A 32 18.51 -9.77 0.90
N LYS A 33 19.33 -9.45 1.90
CA LYS A 33 19.24 -10.08 3.23
C LYS A 33 17.88 -9.83 3.91
N ASN A 34 17.35 -8.62 3.75
CA ASN A 34 16.14 -8.17 4.40
C ASN A 34 14.98 -8.04 3.40
N PHE A 35 13.79 -8.46 3.83
CA PHE A 35 12.58 -8.28 3.07
C PHE A 35 12.17 -6.80 3.07
N ALA A 36 11.99 -6.21 1.89
CA ALA A 36 11.69 -4.79 1.75
C ALA A 36 10.18 -4.56 1.73
N VAL A 37 9.66 -3.92 2.78
CA VAL A 37 8.25 -3.49 2.87
C VAL A 37 8.13 -2.08 2.28
N ARG A 38 7.91 -2.00 0.97
CA ARG A 38 7.83 -0.77 0.17
C ARG A 38 6.95 -1.00 -1.05
N VAL A 39 6.34 0.07 -1.55
CA VAL A 39 5.45 0.04 -2.71
C VAL A 39 6.16 -0.62 -3.90
N PRO A 40 5.55 -1.66 -4.51
CA PRO A 40 6.02 -2.27 -5.75
C PRO A 40 6.22 -1.25 -6.88
N LEU A 41 7.25 -1.47 -7.72
CA LEU A 41 7.66 -0.51 -8.76
C LEU A 41 6.61 -0.36 -9.86
N ASP A 42 5.92 -1.44 -10.19
CA ASP A 42 4.79 -1.48 -11.11
C ASP A 42 3.65 -0.56 -10.64
N LEU A 43 3.32 -0.57 -9.34
CA LEU A 43 2.28 0.30 -8.80
C LEU A 43 2.68 1.78 -8.78
N VAL A 44 3.95 2.07 -8.46
CA VAL A 44 4.52 3.43 -8.59
C VAL A 44 4.49 3.89 -10.05
N SER A 45 4.88 3.02 -10.97
CA SER A 45 4.89 3.33 -12.41
C SER A 45 3.48 3.55 -12.95
N TYR A 46 2.50 2.78 -12.47
CA TYR A 46 1.09 2.94 -12.83
C TYR A 46 0.54 4.31 -12.40
N LEU A 47 0.82 4.75 -11.17
CA LEU A 47 0.45 6.09 -10.69
C LEU A 47 1.06 7.19 -11.58
N PHE A 48 2.38 7.18 -11.78
CA PHE A 48 3.04 8.24 -12.55
C PHE A 48 2.69 8.23 -14.03
N THR A 49 2.41 7.06 -14.61
CA THR A 49 1.90 6.97 -15.98
C THR A 49 0.52 7.61 -16.09
N GLY A 50 -0.36 7.39 -15.11
CA GLY A 50 -1.66 8.06 -15.05
C GLY A 50 -1.53 9.58 -14.95
N ILE A 51 -0.70 10.05 -14.00
CA ILE A 51 -0.45 11.48 -13.80
C ILE A 51 0.09 12.12 -15.08
N LEU A 52 1.18 11.59 -15.65
CA LEU A 52 1.83 12.18 -16.84
C LEU A 52 0.88 12.25 -18.03
N ARG A 53 0.02 11.24 -18.22
CA ARG A 53 -0.98 11.23 -19.30
C ARG A 53 -2.04 12.32 -19.13
N LYS A 54 -2.45 12.61 -17.89
CA LYS A 54 -3.53 13.58 -17.61
C LYS A 54 -3.05 14.99 -17.39
N SER A 55 -1.97 15.19 -16.65
CA SER A 55 -1.41 16.52 -16.34
C SER A 55 -0.81 17.19 -17.57
N ARG A 56 -0.39 16.41 -18.58
CA ARG A 56 0.36 16.88 -19.76
C ARG A 56 1.64 17.64 -19.42
N LEU A 57 2.13 17.50 -18.19
CA LEU A 57 3.36 18.11 -17.75
C LEU A 57 4.57 17.27 -18.20
N PRO A 58 5.68 17.90 -18.61
CA PRO A 58 6.96 17.21 -18.71
C PRO A 58 7.40 16.75 -17.32
N LYS A 59 8.20 15.67 -17.26
CA LYS A 59 8.67 15.09 -15.98
C LYS A 59 9.29 16.12 -15.04
N ILE A 60 10.08 17.06 -15.56
CA ILE A 60 10.73 18.12 -14.77
C ILE A 60 9.71 19.04 -14.09
N GLN A 61 8.64 19.43 -14.78
CA GLN A 61 7.59 20.26 -14.17
C GLN A 61 6.78 19.47 -13.14
N LEU A 62 6.57 18.17 -13.38
CA LEU A 62 5.95 17.30 -12.40
C LEU A 62 6.82 17.14 -11.14
N GLU A 63 8.14 17.07 -11.28
CA GLU A 63 9.07 17.08 -10.14
C GLU A 63 8.91 18.34 -9.28
N CYS A 64 8.85 19.52 -9.91
CA CYS A 64 8.63 20.78 -9.21
C CYS A 64 7.27 20.81 -8.49
N ALA A 65 6.18 20.46 -9.19
CA ALA A 65 4.84 20.45 -8.60
C ALA A 65 4.72 19.51 -7.39
N ILE A 66 5.49 18.43 -7.37
CA ILE A 66 5.49 17.50 -6.24
C ILE A 66 6.44 17.94 -5.12
N ALA A 67 7.49 18.71 -5.41
CA ALA A 67 8.35 19.27 -4.38
C ALA A 67 7.54 20.10 -3.36
N ASP A 68 6.45 20.74 -3.82
CA ASP A 68 5.51 21.51 -2.99
C ASP A 68 4.74 20.67 -1.97
N LEU A 69 4.76 19.33 -2.06
CA LEU A 69 4.16 18.44 -1.06
C LEU A 69 5.02 18.25 0.19
N GLU A 70 6.20 18.87 0.22
CA GLU A 70 7.15 18.85 1.33
C GLU A 70 7.37 17.43 1.87
N PHE A 71 7.50 16.46 0.96
CA PHE A 71 7.96 15.15 1.39
C PHE A 71 9.35 15.31 2.00
N ALA A 72 9.57 14.73 3.17
CA ALA A 72 10.89 14.64 3.80
C ALA A 72 11.78 13.63 3.03
N VAL A 73 11.99 13.89 1.74
CA VAL A 73 12.70 13.04 0.79
C VAL A 73 13.54 13.93 -0.12
N GLU A 74 14.81 13.58 -0.27
CA GLU A 74 15.72 14.31 -1.17
C GLU A 74 15.23 14.31 -2.62
N ALA A 75 15.46 15.42 -3.32
CA ALA A 75 15.07 15.59 -4.73
C ALA A 75 15.60 14.46 -5.65
N ARG A 76 16.80 13.92 -5.39
CA ARG A 76 17.35 12.77 -6.13
C ARG A 76 16.49 11.52 -5.99
N THR A 77 16.04 11.23 -4.78
CA THR A 77 15.18 10.08 -4.50
C THR A 77 13.82 10.26 -5.16
N PHE A 78 13.32 11.50 -5.19
CA PHE A 78 12.08 11.84 -5.85
C PHE A 78 12.10 11.57 -7.37
N ARG A 79 13.19 12.00 -8.05
CA ARG A 79 13.41 11.70 -9.47
C ARG A 79 13.43 10.20 -9.77
N ARG A 80 14.00 9.41 -8.86
CA ARG A 80 14.02 7.95 -8.98
C ARG A 80 12.63 7.34 -8.79
N TYR A 81 11.76 7.94 -7.97
CA TYR A 81 10.36 7.50 -7.87
C TYR A 81 9.60 7.73 -9.18
N ILE A 82 9.62 8.96 -9.71
CA ILE A 82 8.94 9.32 -10.97
C ILE A 82 9.41 8.44 -12.12
N SER A 83 10.70 8.13 -12.14
CA SER A 83 11.30 7.32 -13.18
C SER A 83 11.19 5.81 -12.93
N GLY A 84 10.54 5.36 -11.86
CA GLY A 84 10.35 3.93 -11.56
C GLY A 84 11.63 3.17 -11.16
N HIS A 85 12.69 3.87 -10.78
CA HIS A 85 14.01 3.28 -10.46
C HIS A 85 14.19 2.95 -8.98
N THR A 86 13.22 3.26 -8.12
CA THR A 86 13.29 2.93 -6.70
C THR A 86 11.91 2.79 -6.07
N ARG A 87 11.79 1.89 -5.09
CA ARG A 87 10.54 1.64 -4.37
C ARG A 87 10.26 2.76 -3.38
N MET A 88 8.97 3.07 -3.19
CA MET A 88 8.50 4.20 -2.40
C MET A 88 7.98 3.75 -1.02
N PRO A 89 8.09 4.57 0.04
CA PRO A 89 7.33 4.36 1.28
C PRO A 89 5.82 4.37 1.02
N TRP A 90 5.07 3.49 1.69
CA TRP A 90 3.60 3.41 1.57
C TRP A 90 2.90 4.74 1.83
N ARG A 91 3.27 5.42 2.93
CA ARG A 91 2.70 6.72 3.29
C ARG A 91 2.95 7.81 2.25
N THR A 92 4.14 7.83 1.64
CA THR A 92 4.46 8.78 0.55
C THR A 92 3.59 8.48 -0.67
N PHE A 93 3.42 7.20 -1.01
CA PHE A 93 2.58 6.79 -2.13
C PHE A 93 1.11 7.16 -1.92
N GLN A 94 0.54 6.84 -0.75
CA GLN A 94 -0.85 7.19 -0.43
C GLN A 94 -1.10 8.70 -0.50
N ARG A 95 -0.21 9.51 0.08
CA ARG A 95 -0.28 10.98 -0.01
C ARG A 95 -0.24 11.46 -1.46
N LEU A 96 0.62 10.86 -2.29
CA LEU A 96 0.70 11.19 -3.72
C LEU A 96 -0.57 10.83 -4.50
N VAL A 97 -1.17 9.66 -4.22
CA VAL A 97 -2.43 9.25 -4.85
C VAL A 97 -3.53 10.25 -4.51
N LEU A 98 -3.69 10.61 -3.22
CA LEU A 98 -4.69 11.57 -2.78
C LEU A 98 -4.45 12.97 -3.35
N TRP A 99 -3.21 13.43 -3.37
CA TRP A 99 -2.87 14.71 -3.99
C TRP A 99 -3.16 14.71 -5.49
N ALA A 100 -2.76 13.66 -6.22
CA ALA A 100 -3.02 13.54 -7.65
C ALA A 100 -4.53 13.52 -7.95
N LEU A 101 -5.34 12.93 -7.06
CA LEU A 101 -6.79 13.00 -7.13
C LEU A 101 -7.28 14.45 -6.93
N GLY A 102 -6.76 15.16 -5.94
CA GLY A 102 -7.07 16.58 -5.70
C GLY A 102 -6.73 17.48 -6.90
N GLN A 103 -5.63 17.20 -7.59
CA GLN A 103 -5.24 17.87 -8.84
C GLN A 103 -6.06 17.43 -10.06
N ARG A 104 -6.98 16.46 -9.91
CA ARG A 104 -7.74 15.83 -11.00
C ARG A 104 -6.85 15.18 -12.07
N TRP A 105 -5.62 14.80 -11.70
CA TRP A 105 -4.68 14.11 -12.59
C TRP A 105 -4.88 12.59 -12.60
N ILE A 106 -5.64 12.06 -11.63
CA ILE A 106 -6.17 10.72 -11.68
C ILE A 106 -7.67 10.76 -11.40
N SER A 107 -8.41 9.76 -11.90
CA SER A 107 -9.85 9.64 -11.62
C SER A 107 -10.10 9.04 -10.24
N THR A 108 -11.32 9.22 -9.72
CA THR A 108 -11.76 8.57 -8.48
C THR A 108 -11.65 7.06 -8.54
N TRP A 109 -11.97 6.45 -9.69
CA TRP A 109 -11.79 5.01 -9.90
C TRP A 109 -10.32 4.59 -9.79
N MET A 110 -9.41 5.33 -10.44
CA MET A 110 -7.99 5.03 -10.39
C MET A 110 -7.43 5.21 -8.97
N CYS A 111 -7.89 6.23 -8.24
CA CYS A 111 -7.55 6.41 -6.82
C CYS A 111 -7.97 5.19 -5.99
N ARG A 112 -9.21 4.70 -6.15
CA ARG A 112 -9.71 3.52 -5.43
C ARG A 112 -8.87 2.28 -5.77
N ASP A 113 -8.63 2.03 -7.05
CA ASP A 113 -7.81 0.90 -7.53
C ASP A 113 -6.39 0.94 -6.95
N LEU A 114 -5.72 2.11 -7.00
CA LEU A 114 -4.37 2.29 -6.46
C LEU A 114 -4.32 2.10 -4.94
N MET A 115 -5.29 2.64 -4.19
CA MET A 115 -5.33 2.53 -2.74
C MET A 115 -5.61 1.09 -2.30
N SER A 116 -6.55 0.40 -2.95
CA SER A 116 -6.84 -1.01 -2.69
C SER A 116 -5.63 -1.90 -3.02
N LYS A 117 -5.04 -1.76 -4.21
CA LYS A 117 -3.83 -2.53 -4.57
C LYS A 117 -2.66 -2.25 -3.63
N ALA A 118 -2.43 -0.99 -3.26
CA ALA A 118 -1.37 -0.66 -2.32
C ALA A 118 -1.59 -1.33 -0.96
N HIS A 119 -2.82 -1.36 -0.48
CA HIS A 119 -3.16 -2.04 0.76
C HIS A 119 -2.89 -3.54 0.71
N LEU A 120 -3.40 -4.23 -0.31
CA LEU A 120 -3.22 -5.68 -0.45
C LEU A 120 -1.74 -6.04 -0.63
N CYS A 121 -0.98 -5.23 -1.38
CA CYS A 121 0.46 -5.43 -1.53
C CYS A 121 1.22 -5.18 -0.21
N GLU A 122 0.82 -4.17 0.58
CA GLU A 122 1.42 -3.91 1.90
C GLU A 122 1.22 -5.09 2.84
N VAL A 123 -0.01 -5.61 2.91
CA VAL A 123 -0.37 -6.79 3.70
C VAL A 123 0.41 -8.02 3.26
N ALA A 124 0.48 -8.29 1.95
CA ALA A 124 1.26 -9.40 1.42
C ALA A 124 2.75 -9.29 1.78
N GLN A 125 3.33 -8.08 1.70
CA GLN A 125 4.74 -7.87 2.05
C GLN A 125 5.02 -8.03 3.55
N ILE A 126 4.12 -7.57 4.42
CA ILE A 126 4.23 -7.76 5.87
C ILE A 126 4.17 -9.25 6.20
N SER A 127 3.17 -9.94 5.67
CA SER A 127 2.94 -11.38 5.85
C SER A 127 4.11 -12.22 5.35
N ALA A 128 4.60 -11.96 4.14
CA ALA A 128 5.75 -12.64 3.57
C ALA A 128 7.02 -12.42 4.41
N ARG A 129 7.24 -11.21 4.92
CA ARG A 129 8.38 -10.90 5.80
C ARG A 129 8.30 -11.67 7.11
N GLU A 130 7.13 -11.75 7.73
CA GLU A 130 6.93 -12.49 8.98
C GLU A 130 7.20 -13.97 8.80
N LEU A 131 6.60 -14.59 7.78
CA LEU A 131 6.85 -15.99 7.45
C LEU A 131 8.35 -16.24 7.25
N LEU A 132 9.04 -15.41 6.45
CA LEU A 132 10.48 -15.57 6.23
C LEU A 132 11.30 -15.39 7.51
N ASN A 133 10.91 -14.48 8.40
CA ASN A 133 11.62 -14.27 9.67
C ASN A 133 11.40 -15.44 10.64
N GLU A 134 10.20 -16.02 10.68
CA GLU A 134 9.90 -17.23 11.43
C GLU A 134 10.71 -18.42 10.90
N ARG A 135 10.75 -18.61 9.57
CA ARG A 135 11.55 -19.66 8.94
C ARG A 135 13.04 -19.48 9.18
N LYS A 136 13.57 -18.25 9.16
CA LYS A 136 14.99 -17.98 9.51
C LYS A 136 15.34 -18.34 10.95
N ARG A 137 14.36 -18.33 11.86
CA ARG A 137 14.55 -18.71 13.28
C ARG A 137 14.47 -20.22 13.49
N LEU A 138 13.76 -20.92 12.62
CA LEU A 138 13.71 -22.38 12.60
C LEU A 138 14.99 -22.92 11.96
N LEU A 139 15.72 -23.77 12.67
CA LEU A 139 17.01 -24.35 12.20
C LEU A 139 16.84 -25.32 11.01
N SER A 140 15.63 -25.54 10.49
CA SER A 140 15.33 -26.36 9.32
C SER A 140 14.75 -25.54 8.17
N ALA A 141 15.23 -25.80 6.96
CA ALA A 141 14.64 -25.29 5.72
C ALA A 141 13.28 -25.98 5.52
N THR A 142 12.24 -25.40 6.09
CA THR A 142 10.86 -25.89 5.89
C THR A 142 10.24 -25.12 4.74
N GLU A 143 9.65 -25.84 3.79
CA GLU A 143 8.89 -25.23 2.69
C GLU A 143 7.71 -24.41 3.24
N ILE A 144 7.40 -23.30 2.58
CA ILE A 144 6.24 -22.46 2.91
C ILE A 144 5.06 -23.00 2.10
N HIS A 145 4.05 -23.54 2.79
CA HIS A 145 2.87 -24.10 2.13
C HIS A 145 1.84 -23.01 1.78
N ARG A 146 1.02 -23.30 0.75
CA ARG A 146 -0.03 -22.39 0.27
C ARG A 146 -1.03 -22.04 1.39
N GLU A 147 -1.49 -23.01 2.17
CA GLU A 147 -2.47 -22.72 3.23
C GLU A 147 -1.90 -21.77 4.29
N GLU A 148 -0.61 -21.91 4.61
CA GLU A 148 0.07 -21.03 5.57
C GLU A 148 0.21 -19.60 5.05
N MET A 149 0.52 -19.43 3.76
CA MET A 149 0.58 -18.11 3.11
C MET A 149 -0.78 -17.42 3.13
N VAL A 150 -1.83 -18.13 2.76
CA VAL A 150 -3.20 -17.61 2.71
C VAL A 150 -3.68 -17.24 4.12
N LYS A 151 -3.48 -18.14 5.09
CA LYS A 151 -3.84 -17.89 6.48
C LYS A 151 -3.15 -16.64 7.02
N ARG A 152 -1.83 -16.54 6.85
CA ARG A 152 -1.07 -15.38 7.36
C ARG A 152 -1.48 -14.08 6.67
N PHE A 153 -1.81 -14.14 5.38
CA PHE A 153 -2.33 -12.98 4.65
C PHE A 153 -3.63 -12.47 5.27
N TYR A 154 -4.62 -13.33 5.53
CA TYR A 154 -5.89 -12.90 6.12
C TYR A 154 -5.76 -12.40 7.57
N GLU A 155 -4.90 -13.04 8.37
CA GLU A 155 -4.57 -12.57 9.73
C GLU A 155 -4.07 -11.12 9.69
N ASN A 156 -3.09 -10.84 8.83
CA ASN A 156 -2.52 -9.50 8.69
C ASN A 156 -3.42 -8.52 7.94
N LEU A 157 -4.30 -8.98 7.04
CA LEU A 157 -5.29 -8.14 6.39
C LEU A 157 -6.24 -7.56 7.43
N SER A 158 -6.82 -8.44 8.25
CA SER A 158 -7.75 -8.07 9.33
C SER A 158 -7.09 -7.13 10.34
N LEU A 159 -5.86 -7.44 10.76
CA LEU A 159 -5.11 -6.60 11.69
C LEU A 159 -4.80 -5.23 11.09
N ARG A 160 -4.41 -5.17 9.81
CA ARG A 160 -4.06 -3.92 9.15
C ARG A 160 -5.28 -3.03 8.90
N ASP A 161 -6.44 -3.62 8.65
CA ASP A 161 -7.71 -2.88 8.55
C ASP A 161 -8.06 -2.21 9.88
N LEU A 162 -7.97 -2.94 11.00
CA LEU A 162 -8.18 -2.39 12.35
C LEU A 162 -7.18 -1.27 12.68
N GLU A 163 -5.89 -1.45 12.36
CA GLU A 163 -4.87 -0.43 12.57
C GLU A 163 -5.19 0.86 11.79
N ARG A 164 -5.61 0.73 10.53
CA ARG A 164 -5.94 1.88 9.68
C ARG A 164 -7.19 2.60 10.14
N GLU A 165 -8.20 1.87 10.59
CA GLU A 165 -9.39 2.45 11.19
C GLU A 165 -9.03 3.26 12.45
N ALA A 166 -8.19 2.69 13.33
CA ALA A 166 -7.69 3.39 14.51
C ALA A 166 -6.87 4.64 14.14
N GLU A 167 -5.97 4.55 13.16
CA GLU A 167 -5.20 5.70 12.65
C GLU A 167 -6.12 6.80 12.08
N ALA A 168 -7.16 6.42 11.34
CA ALA A 168 -8.15 7.34 10.77
C ALA A 168 -8.94 8.05 11.87
N ILE A 169 -9.42 7.32 12.88
CA ILE A 169 -10.11 7.88 14.05
C ILE A 169 -9.22 8.90 14.76
N ILE A 170 -7.95 8.54 15.05
CA ILE A 170 -7.00 9.45 15.69
C ILE A 170 -6.76 10.70 14.83
N SER A 171 -6.66 10.55 13.52
CA SER A 171 -6.46 11.68 12.60
C SER A 171 -7.67 12.61 12.59
N ILE A 172 -8.89 12.07 12.54
CA ILE A 172 -10.12 12.87 12.55
C ILE A 172 -10.26 13.61 13.88
N ARG A 173 -9.96 12.96 15.00
CA ARG A 173 -9.94 13.61 16.33
C ARG A 173 -8.95 14.76 16.42
N ARG A 174 -7.90 14.81 15.59
CA ARG A 174 -6.89 15.89 15.60
C ARG A 174 -7.21 17.04 14.65
N GLN A 175 -8.12 16.87 13.70
CA GLN A 175 -8.41 17.85 12.66
C GLN A 175 -9.85 18.34 12.77
N ASP A 176 -10.05 19.60 13.17
CA ASP A 176 -11.39 20.14 13.42
C ASP A 176 -12.30 20.07 12.18
N GLU A 177 -11.77 20.38 11.00
CA GLU A 177 -12.53 20.26 9.73
C GLU A 177 -12.95 18.81 9.44
N ALA A 178 -12.07 17.85 9.72
CA ALA A 178 -12.39 16.43 9.53
C ALA A 178 -13.42 15.94 10.55
N ARG A 179 -13.37 16.44 11.79
CA ARG A 179 -14.33 16.13 12.85
C ARG A 179 -15.73 16.64 12.50
N GLU A 180 -15.83 17.89 12.03
CA GLU A 180 -17.10 18.48 11.61
C GLU A 180 -17.69 17.74 10.39
N LEU A 181 -16.86 17.39 9.41
CA LEU A 181 -17.30 16.59 8.27
C LEU A 181 -17.80 15.21 8.70
N ALA A 182 -17.09 14.53 9.60
CA ALA A 182 -17.51 13.22 10.10
C ALA A 182 -18.86 13.26 10.83
N ARG A 183 -19.07 14.30 11.65
CA ARG A 183 -20.36 14.56 12.31
C ARG A 183 -21.47 14.79 11.30
N ALA A 184 -21.22 15.61 10.27
CA ALA A 184 -22.19 15.88 9.21
C ALA A 184 -22.58 14.62 8.41
N LEU A 185 -21.66 13.65 8.31
CA LEU A 185 -21.88 12.36 7.64
C LEU A 185 -22.49 11.29 8.56
N GLY A 186 -22.74 11.58 9.84
CA GLY A 186 -23.28 10.62 10.80
C GLY A 186 -22.30 9.48 11.14
N LEU A 187 -21.01 9.70 10.96
CA LEU A 187 -19.98 8.73 11.34
C LEU A 187 -19.77 8.85 12.86
N ASP A 188 -20.14 7.80 13.59
CA ASP A 188 -20.05 7.75 15.05
C ASP A 188 -18.58 7.55 15.47
N ILE A 189 -17.82 8.64 15.40
CA ILE A 189 -16.45 8.68 15.89
C ILE A 189 -16.58 8.99 17.37
N ALA A 190 -16.80 7.95 18.19
CA ALA A 190 -16.81 8.07 19.63
C ALA A 190 -15.57 8.87 20.10
N ASP A 191 -15.71 9.67 21.15
CA ASP A 191 -14.62 10.43 21.80
C ASP A 191 -13.61 9.52 22.51
#